data_AF-A0A1H3PFG5-F1
#
_entry.id   AF-A0A1H3PFG5-F1
#
_cell.length_a   1.000
_cell.length_b   1.000
_cell.length_c   1.000
_cell.angle_alpha   90.00
_cell.angle_beta   90.00
_cell.angle_gamma   90.00
#
_symmetry.space_group_name_H-M   'P 1'
#
loop_
_entity.id
_entity.type
_entity.pdbx_description
1 polymer ?
#
loop_
_entity_poly.entity_id
_entity_poly.type
_entity_poly.pdbx_seq_one_letter_code
_entity_poly.pdbx_strand_id
1 'polypeptide(L)'
;MIGKVKVNQSFGAMCRYVLQEQAPGKGAEVLAAHGVRTDSADHMAADFDAVRAMRPGLGKAVLHVALAFPVEEKEKLTNEVMGRIAQDYLKGLNIDPENTQWAVVRHQDKTHPHMHLVVNRVDLDGQTVSDQFIRSRSVDVCKGIEQEYGLIVADQVGRKQAREIGPTPAQVKATTPKEEQSAEWSRARQDIGRALSYTAGQARSFDELREALRPRGIELELTRRKDGSPAGVVFAQDGHRVKGSQVGREYSAGNLETGFAKARELGQDPAQAWQQVGQDYALAKLAAEYAQAKERQAQQQPSKQQSRGFEMGD
;
A
#
# COMPACT_ATOMS: atom_id res chain seq x y z
N MET A 1 -3.15 -0.49 -7.07
CA MET A 1 -3.82 -0.85 -5.80
C MET A 1 -4.31 0.38 -5.04
N ILE A 2 -5.50 0.31 -4.44
CA ILE A 2 -6.01 1.33 -3.50
C ILE A 2 -6.41 0.66 -2.19
N GLY A 3 -5.85 1.16 -1.09
CA GLY A 3 -6.20 0.73 0.27
C GLY A 3 -7.22 1.64 0.94
N LYS A 4 -8.38 1.08 1.31
CA LYS A 4 -9.36 1.77 2.15
C LYS A 4 -9.35 1.20 3.57
N VAL A 5 -8.79 1.97 4.50
CA VAL A 5 -8.70 1.59 5.91
C VAL A 5 -9.86 2.15 6.73
N LYS A 6 -10.42 1.32 7.60
CA LYS A 6 -11.42 1.69 8.62
C LYS A 6 -11.08 1.01 9.95
N VAL A 7 -11.41 1.69 11.04
CA VAL A 7 -11.31 1.11 12.39
C VAL A 7 -12.73 1.01 12.96
N ASN A 8 -13.12 -0.20 13.37
CA ASN A 8 -14.48 -0.55 13.78
C ASN A 8 -14.48 -1.20 15.18
N GLN A 9 -15.69 -1.44 15.70
CA GLN A 9 -15.88 -1.92 17.08
C GLN A 9 -16.08 -3.44 17.19
N SER A 10 -16.82 -4.05 16.25
CA SER A 10 -17.34 -5.43 16.39
C SER A 10 -16.70 -6.38 15.38
N PHE A 11 -16.08 -7.46 15.87
CA PHE A 11 -15.60 -8.56 15.03
C PHE A 11 -16.76 -9.36 14.44
N GLY A 12 -17.82 -9.66 15.19
CA GLY A 12 -19.00 -10.36 14.66
C GLY A 12 -19.61 -9.69 13.43
N ALA A 13 -19.80 -8.36 13.47
CA ALA A 13 -20.28 -7.62 12.31
C ALA A 13 -19.28 -7.64 11.14
N MET A 14 -17.98 -7.56 11.43
CA MET A 14 -16.94 -7.56 10.40
C MET A 14 -16.79 -8.93 9.73
N CYS A 15 -16.76 -10.02 10.49
CA CYS A 15 -16.59 -11.38 9.99
C CYS A 15 -17.77 -11.77 9.09
N ARG A 16 -19.01 -11.48 9.50
CA ARG A 16 -20.21 -11.70 8.67
C ARG A 16 -20.17 -10.91 7.37
N TYR A 17 -19.66 -9.67 7.42
CA TYR A 17 -19.48 -8.84 6.24
C TYR A 17 -18.43 -9.40 5.28
N VAL A 18 -17.23 -9.74 5.76
CA VAL A 18 -16.14 -10.21 4.89
C VAL A 18 -16.37 -11.63 4.38
N LEU A 19 -17.05 -12.50 5.11
CA LEU A 19 -17.41 -13.84 4.62
C LEU A 19 -18.69 -13.84 3.78
N GLN A 20 -19.36 -12.69 3.62
CA GLN A 20 -20.58 -12.54 2.84
C GLN A 20 -21.67 -13.58 3.20
N GLU A 21 -21.79 -13.97 4.47
CA GLU A 21 -22.73 -15.03 4.90
C GLU A 21 -24.19 -14.70 4.56
N GLN A 22 -24.53 -13.40 4.51
CA GLN A 22 -25.86 -12.94 4.11
C GLN A 22 -26.10 -12.92 2.59
N ALA A 23 -25.06 -13.16 1.79
CA ALA A 23 -25.13 -13.26 0.34
C ALA A 23 -24.10 -14.27 -0.22
N PRO A 24 -24.21 -15.58 0.10
CA PRO A 24 -23.20 -16.59 -0.23
C PRO A 24 -22.88 -16.70 -1.74
N GLY A 25 -23.84 -16.35 -2.60
CA GLY A 25 -23.67 -16.31 -4.06
C GLY A 25 -22.76 -15.20 -4.58
N LYS A 26 -22.21 -14.35 -3.71
CA LYS A 26 -21.28 -13.26 -4.07
C LYS A 26 -19.79 -13.65 -4.06
N GLY A 27 -19.48 -14.90 -3.67
CA GLY A 27 -18.16 -15.51 -3.85
C GLY A 27 -17.08 -14.93 -2.93
N ALA A 28 -17.23 -15.14 -1.63
CA ALA A 28 -16.17 -14.88 -0.65
C ALA A 28 -15.27 -16.11 -0.50
N GLU A 29 -13.95 -15.89 -0.52
CA GLU A 29 -12.95 -16.95 -0.36
C GLU A 29 -11.86 -16.50 0.61
N VAL A 30 -11.65 -17.26 1.69
CA VAL A 30 -10.58 -16.98 2.66
C VAL A 30 -9.25 -17.43 2.04
N LEU A 31 -8.30 -16.51 1.86
CA LEU A 31 -7.01 -16.84 1.23
C LEU A 31 -5.96 -17.26 2.25
N ALA A 32 -5.96 -16.62 3.42
CA ALA A 32 -5.06 -16.91 4.52
C ALA A 32 -5.61 -16.30 5.83
N ALA A 33 -5.19 -16.86 6.95
CA ALA A 33 -5.48 -16.35 8.28
C ALA A 33 -4.41 -16.76 9.28
N HIS A 34 -4.29 -16.01 10.37
CA HIS A 34 -3.43 -16.34 11.50
C HIS A 34 -4.19 -16.17 12.82
N GLY A 35 -4.12 -17.18 13.68
CA GLY A 35 -4.70 -17.15 15.02
C GLY A 35 -6.24 -17.13 15.08
N VAL A 36 -6.94 -17.41 13.98
CA VAL A 36 -8.41 -17.49 13.91
C VAL A 36 -8.88 -18.64 13.03
N ARG A 37 -10.02 -19.22 13.37
CA ARG A 37 -10.75 -20.19 12.53
C ARG A 37 -11.42 -19.50 11.34
N THR A 38 -11.65 -20.27 10.29
CA THR A 38 -12.14 -19.76 8.99
C THR A 38 -13.38 -20.48 8.48
N ASP A 39 -13.96 -21.38 9.28
CA ASP A 39 -15.11 -22.21 8.89
C ASP A 39 -16.46 -21.49 9.02
N SER A 40 -16.55 -20.47 9.89
CA SER A 40 -17.73 -19.60 9.99
C SER A 40 -17.36 -18.21 10.51
N ALA A 41 -18.20 -17.21 10.26
CA ALA A 41 -18.00 -15.87 10.80
C ALA A 41 -18.08 -15.84 12.31
N ASP A 42 -18.93 -16.67 12.91
CA ASP A 42 -19.11 -16.71 14.36
C ASP A 42 -17.88 -17.32 15.05
N HIS A 43 -17.29 -18.40 14.50
CA HIS A 43 -16.04 -18.94 15.01
C HIS A 43 -14.87 -17.97 14.86
N MET A 44 -14.72 -17.36 13.67
CA MET A 44 -13.68 -16.36 13.43
C MET A 44 -13.81 -15.17 14.39
N ALA A 45 -15.03 -14.67 14.59
CA ALA A 45 -15.29 -13.56 15.50
C ALA A 45 -15.00 -13.95 16.95
N ALA A 46 -15.37 -15.16 17.38
CA ALA A 46 -15.09 -15.64 18.74
C ALA A 46 -13.57 -15.69 19.01
N ASP A 47 -12.77 -16.14 18.05
CA ASP A 47 -11.31 -16.19 18.20
C ASP A 47 -10.71 -14.78 18.27
N PHE A 48 -11.19 -13.85 17.43
CA PHE A 48 -10.78 -12.45 17.53
C PHE A 48 -11.18 -11.81 18.86
N ASP A 49 -12.40 -12.05 19.32
CA ASP A 49 -12.92 -11.49 20.57
C ASP A 49 -12.17 -12.04 21.80
N ALA A 50 -11.68 -13.28 21.75
CA ALA A 50 -10.88 -13.88 22.83
C ALA A 50 -9.59 -13.09 23.10
N VAL A 51 -8.85 -12.70 22.06
CA VAL A 51 -7.64 -11.87 22.19
C VAL A 51 -8.00 -10.42 22.48
N ARG A 52 -9.06 -9.89 21.84
CA ARG A 52 -9.57 -8.53 22.13
C ARG A 52 -9.90 -8.35 23.61
N ALA A 53 -10.39 -9.38 24.29
CA ALA A 53 -10.75 -9.34 25.69
C ALA A 53 -9.59 -8.99 26.64
N MET A 54 -8.33 -9.11 26.21
CA MET A 54 -7.16 -8.63 26.96
C MET A 54 -7.13 -7.09 27.08
N ARG A 55 -7.85 -6.36 26.21
CA ARG A 55 -8.00 -4.90 26.25
C ARG A 55 -9.48 -4.49 26.19
N PRO A 56 -10.25 -4.69 27.26
CA PRO A 56 -11.69 -4.40 27.27
C PRO A 56 -12.01 -2.91 27.07
N GLY A 57 -11.09 -2.01 27.41
CA GLY A 57 -11.23 -0.56 27.19
C GLY A 57 -10.98 -0.09 25.75
N LEU A 58 -10.51 -0.97 24.86
CA LEU A 58 -10.27 -0.61 23.46
C LEU A 58 -11.60 -0.64 22.68
N GLY A 59 -12.25 0.53 22.59
CA GLY A 59 -13.56 0.66 21.93
C GLY A 59 -13.55 0.33 20.43
N LYS A 60 -12.41 0.51 19.74
CA LYS A 60 -12.27 0.25 18.29
C LYS A 60 -11.13 -0.73 18.03
N ALA A 61 -11.39 -2.02 18.27
CA ALA A 61 -10.40 -3.09 18.18
C ALA A 61 -10.21 -3.68 16.76
N VAL A 62 -11.14 -3.43 15.84
CA VAL A 62 -11.10 -4.05 14.51
C VAL A 62 -10.43 -3.10 13.52
N LEU A 63 -9.29 -3.49 12.95
CA LEU A 63 -8.72 -2.81 11.79
C LEU A 63 -9.18 -3.55 10.52
N HIS A 64 -9.95 -2.85 9.68
CA HIS A 64 -10.45 -3.37 8.41
C HIS A 64 -9.78 -2.64 7.25
N VAL A 65 -9.24 -3.39 6.31
CA VAL A 65 -8.62 -2.86 5.10
C VAL A 65 -9.27 -3.52 3.89
N ALA A 66 -9.77 -2.71 2.96
CA ALA A 66 -10.14 -3.19 1.63
C ALA A 66 -9.03 -2.79 0.65
N LEU A 67 -8.37 -3.77 0.03
CA LEU A 67 -7.39 -3.58 -1.02
C LEU A 67 -8.06 -3.89 -2.36
N ALA A 68 -8.17 -2.88 -3.22
CA ALA A 68 -8.71 -3.02 -4.57
C ALA A 68 -7.59 -2.90 -5.61
N PHE A 69 -7.63 -3.76 -6.61
CA PHE A 69 -6.64 -3.83 -7.67
C PHE A 69 -7.25 -3.44 -9.02
N PRO A 70 -6.42 -2.89 -9.92
CA PRO A 70 -6.68 -2.86 -11.36
C PRO A 70 -7.35 -4.12 -11.93
N VAL A 71 -8.29 -3.96 -12.86
CA VAL A 71 -8.87 -5.10 -13.60
C VAL A 71 -7.80 -5.79 -14.46
N GLU A 72 -6.88 -5.01 -15.01
CA GLU A 72 -5.78 -5.46 -15.87
C GLU A 72 -4.78 -6.38 -15.15
N GLU A 73 -4.81 -6.40 -13.82
CA GLU A 73 -3.92 -7.21 -13.00
C GLU A 73 -4.54 -8.52 -12.53
N LYS A 74 -5.79 -8.78 -12.89
CA LYS A 74 -6.53 -9.97 -12.45
C LYS A 74 -5.74 -11.27 -12.67
N GLU A 75 -5.01 -11.37 -13.78
CA GLU A 75 -4.20 -12.56 -14.11
C GLU A 75 -2.96 -12.71 -13.22
N LYS A 76 -2.41 -11.61 -12.68
CA LYS A 76 -1.27 -11.63 -11.76
C LYS A 76 -1.69 -11.94 -10.31
N LEU A 77 -2.97 -11.78 -9.99
CA LEU A 77 -3.52 -11.86 -8.63
C LEU A 77 -4.10 -13.24 -8.33
N THR A 78 -3.23 -14.25 -8.29
CA THR A 78 -3.58 -15.56 -7.74
C THR A 78 -3.81 -15.46 -6.23
N ASN A 79 -4.48 -16.45 -5.65
CA ASN A 79 -4.78 -16.48 -4.23
C ASN A 79 -3.48 -16.47 -3.38
N GLU A 80 -2.42 -17.14 -3.84
CA GLU A 80 -1.11 -17.16 -3.19
C GLU A 80 -0.40 -15.80 -3.25
N VAL A 81 -0.55 -15.06 -4.35
CA VAL A 81 0.01 -13.71 -4.48
C VAL A 81 -0.75 -12.73 -3.59
N MET A 82 -2.08 -12.79 -3.59
CA MET A 82 -2.92 -11.95 -2.74
C MET A 82 -2.69 -12.23 -1.24
N GLY A 83 -2.49 -13.49 -0.86
CA GLY A 83 -2.12 -13.87 0.51
C GLY A 83 -0.76 -13.30 0.94
N ARG A 84 0.24 -13.31 0.06
CA ARG A 84 1.56 -12.71 0.32
C ARG A 84 1.49 -11.18 0.44
N ILE A 85 0.79 -10.53 -0.49
CA ILE A 85 0.53 -9.07 -0.45
C ILE A 85 -0.10 -8.68 0.90
N ALA A 86 -1.05 -9.47 1.42
CA ALA A 86 -1.68 -9.19 2.70
C ALA A 86 -0.68 -9.21 3.88
N GLN A 87 0.25 -10.18 3.91
CA GLN A 87 1.28 -10.25 4.96
C GLN A 87 2.30 -9.12 4.84
N ASP A 88 2.74 -8.78 3.63
CA ASP A 88 3.68 -7.67 3.43
C ASP A 88 3.02 -6.32 3.72
N TYR A 89 1.73 -6.21 3.45
CA TYR A 89 0.93 -5.05 3.86
C TYR A 89 0.88 -4.88 5.38
N LEU A 90 0.71 -5.97 6.14
CA LEU A 90 0.79 -5.93 7.61
C LEU A 90 2.16 -5.47 8.09
N LYS A 91 3.24 -6.09 7.58
CA LYS A 91 4.62 -5.73 7.92
C LYS A 91 4.92 -4.26 7.62
N GLY A 92 4.50 -3.77 6.45
CA GLY A 92 4.66 -2.36 6.06
C GLY A 92 3.88 -1.39 6.96
N LEU A 93 2.79 -1.85 7.58
CA LEU A 93 2.08 -1.10 8.62
C LEU A 93 2.71 -1.23 10.01
N ASN A 94 3.85 -1.90 10.16
CA ASN A 94 4.47 -2.27 11.43
C ASN A 94 3.52 -3.09 12.31
N ILE A 95 2.79 -4.03 11.69
CA ILE A 95 1.97 -5.03 12.36
C ILE A 95 2.68 -6.36 12.16
N ASP A 96 3.07 -7.01 13.24
CA ASP A 96 3.70 -8.33 13.20
C ASP A 96 2.65 -9.40 12.86
N PRO A 97 2.73 -10.05 11.68
CA PRO A 97 1.76 -11.06 11.27
C PRO A 97 1.77 -12.31 12.14
N GLU A 98 2.87 -12.60 12.84
CA GLU A 98 3.02 -13.77 13.72
C GLU A 98 2.50 -13.49 15.13
N ASN A 99 2.57 -12.23 15.57
CA ASN A 99 2.09 -11.81 16.88
C ASN A 99 0.68 -11.20 16.86
N THR A 100 0.03 -11.08 15.70
CA THR A 100 -1.28 -10.41 15.59
C THR A 100 -2.28 -11.32 14.88
N GLN A 101 -3.50 -11.43 15.38
CA GLN A 101 -4.55 -12.16 14.65
C GLN A 101 -4.98 -11.39 13.40
N TRP A 102 -5.13 -12.09 12.28
CA TRP A 102 -5.66 -11.52 11.04
C TRP A 102 -6.28 -12.57 10.14
N ALA A 103 -7.15 -12.13 9.22
CA ALA A 103 -7.69 -12.95 8.15
C ALA A 103 -7.84 -12.13 6.87
N VAL A 104 -7.52 -12.71 5.72
CA VAL A 104 -7.72 -12.10 4.40
C VAL A 104 -8.74 -12.88 3.59
N VAL A 105 -9.71 -12.15 3.03
CA VAL A 105 -10.83 -12.71 2.28
C VAL A 105 -10.94 -12.01 0.93
N ARG A 106 -10.89 -12.76 -0.16
CA ARG A 106 -11.16 -12.28 -1.51
C ARG A 106 -12.66 -12.22 -1.76
N HIS A 107 -13.13 -11.16 -2.39
CA HIS A 107 -14.51 -11.07 -2.89
C HIS A 107 -14.50 -11.15 -4.43
N GLN A 108 -15.55 -11.74 -4.99
CA GLN A 108 -15.76 -11.87 -6.45
C GLN A 108 -16.98 -11.07 -6.94
N ASP A 109 -17.54 -10.19 -6.10
CA ASP A 109 -18.79 -9.48 -6.35
C ASP A 109 -18.64 -8.19 -7.17
N LYS A 110 -17.42 -7.84 -7.59
CA LYS A 110 -17.11 -6.68 -8.43
C LYS A 110 -16.26 -7.07 -9.62
N THR A 111 -16.27 -6.21 -10.63
CA THR A 111 -15.46 -6.36 -11.84
C THR A 111 -13.97 -6.35 -11.56
N HIS A 112 -13.53 -5.53 -10.60
CA HIS A 112 -12.13 -5.42 -10.20
C HIS A 112 -11.77 -6.41 -9.08
N PRO A 113 -10.58 -7.05 -9.13
CA PRO A 113 -10.10 -7.90 -8.04
C PRO A 113 -9.96 -7.08 -6.76
N HIS A 114 -10.44 -7.63 -5.65
CA HIS A 114 -10.25 -7.01 -4.35
C HIS A 114 -10.28 -8.03 -3.22
N MET A 115 -9.68 -7.65 -2.10
CA MET A 115 -9.70 -8.42 -0.86
C MET A 115 -9.93 -7.53 0.35
N HIS A 116 -10.40 -8.16 1.41
CA HIS A 116 -10.61 -7.59 2.71
C HIS A 116 -9.67 -8.24 3.72
N LEU A 117 -8.89 -7.42 4.41
CA LEU A 117 -8.08 -7.83 5.54
C LEU A 117 -8.78 -7.37 6.83
N VAL A 118 -8.97 -8.31 7.75
CA VAL A 118 -9.46 -8.06 9.11
C VAL A 118 -8.30 -8.33 10.06
N VAL A 119 -7.97 -7.37 10.91
CA VAL A 119 -6.83 -7.45 11.82
C VAL A 119 -7.28 -7.09 13.23
N ASN A 120 -6.81 -7.84 14.21
CA ASN A 120 -6.99 -7.48 15.61
C ASN A 120 -6.01 -6.39 16.00
N ARG A 121 -6.52 -5.29 16.54
CA ARG A 121 -5.67 -4.24 17.10
C ARG A 121 -5.13 -4.59 18.48
N VAL A 122 -5.55 -5.71 19.05
CA VAL A 122 -4.91 -6.30 20.22
C VAL A 122 -4.04 -7.45 19.69
N ASP A 123 -2.74 -7.35 19.90
CA ASP A 123 -1.81 -8.44 19.57
C ASP A 123 -1.88 -9.56 20.62
N LEU A 124 -1.15 -10.64 20.39
CA LEU A 124 -1.16 -11.82 21.28
C LEU A 124 -0.49 -11.54 22.64
N ASP A 125 0.26 -10.44 22.77
CA ASP A 125 0.81 -9.94 24.03
C ASP A 125 -0.14 -8.96 24.75
N GLY A 126 -1.31 -8.69 24.18
CA GLY A 126 -2.30 -7.75 24.72
C GLY A 126 -1.95 -6.28 24.50
N GLN A 127 -0.97 -5.95 23.66
CA GLN A 127 -0.65 -4.57 23.29
C GLN A 127 -1.55 -4.06 22.17
N THR A 128 -1.70 -2.73 22.11
CA THR A 128 -2.55 -2.09 21.10
C THR A 128 -1.75 -1.72 19.87
N VAL A 129 -2.13 -2.27 18.72
CA VAL A 129 -1.69 -1.80 17.40
C VAL A 129 -2.23 -0.38 17.17
N SER A 130 -1.31 0.55 16.94
CA SER A 130 -1.63 1.96 16.71
C SER A 130 -2.31 2.19 15.35
N ASP A 131 -3.44 2.89 15.37
CA ASP A 131 -4.16 3.40 14.19
C ASP A 131 -3.77 4.85 13.83
N GLN A 132 -2.75 5.41 14.50
CA GLN A 132 -2.29 6.75 14.23
C GLN A 132 -1.73 6.86 12.80
N PHE A 133 -2.24 7.85 12.06
CA PHE A 133 -1.92 8.08 10.65
C PHE A 133 -2.08 6.85 9.73
N ILE A 134 -2.88 5.85 10.13
CA ILE A 134 -2.98 4.57 9.43
C ILE A 134 -3.38 4.70 7.97
N ARG A 135 -4.18 5.73 7.62
CA ARG A 135 -4.54 6.01 6.22
C ARG A 135 -3.35 6.46 5.39
N SER A 136 -2.48 7.31 5.95
CA SER A 136 -1.26 7.76 5.27
C SER A 136 -0.29 6.61 5.11
N ARG A 137 0.00 5.88 6.21
CA ARG A 137 0.88 4.70 6.16
C ARG A 137 0.37 3.67 5.16
N SER A 138 -0.94 3.43 5.11
CA SER A 138 -1.58 2.52 4.15
C SER A 138 -1.31 2.94 2.70
N VAL A 139 -1.38 4.24 2.39
CA VAL A 139 -1.05 4.75 1.05
C VAL A 139 0.41 4.47 0.71
N ASP A 140 1.33 4.73 1.63
CA ASP A 140 2.77 4.50 1.41
C ASP A 140 3.10 3.01 1.24
N VAL A 141 2.49 2.15 2.06
CA VAL A 141 2.62 0.69 1.95
C VAL A 141 2.05 0.18 0.63
N CYS A 142 0.90 0.71 0.18
CA CYS A 142 0.32 0.33 -1.11
C CYS A 142 1.31 0.60 -2.25
N LYS A 143 1.97 1.76 -2.24
CA LYS A 143 2.96 2.13 -3.26
C LYS A 143 4.18 1.19 -3.24
N GLY A 144 4.67 0.85 -2.05
CA GLY A 144 5.80 -0.08 -1.90
C GLY A 144 5.47 -1.46 -2.46
N ILE A 145 4.30 -2.00 -2.13
CA ILE A 145 3.82 -3.30 -2.63
C ILE A 145 3.64 -3.27 -4.14
N GLU A 146 3.06 -2.19 -4.69
CA GLU A 146 2.89 -2.08 -6.13
C GLU A 146 4.24 -2.18 -6.87
N GLN A 147 5.28 -1.55 -6.32
CA GLN A 147 6.62 -1.61 -6.88
C GLN A 147 7.25 -3.00 -6.74
N GLU A 148 7.17 -3.60 -5.56
CA GLU A 148 7.76 -4.91 -5.25
C GLU A 148 7.17 -6.04 -6.12
N TYR A 149 5.85 -6.02 -6.33
CA TYR A 149 5.15 -7.07 -7.06
C TYR A 149 5.04 -6.81 -8.57
N GLY A 150 5.70 -5.76 -9.09
CA GLY A 150 5.60 -5.37 -10.50
C GLY A 150 4.16 -5.09 -10.92
N LEU A 151 3.37 -4.56 -9.99
CA LEU A 151 2.00 -4.17 -10.21
C LEU A 151 1.93 -2.78 -10.83
N ILE A 152 0.78 -2.48 -11.43
CA ILE A 152 0.34 -1.16 -11.79
C ILE A 152 0.34 -0.33 -10.50
N VAL A 153 1.38 0.50 -10.40
CA VAL A 153 1.42 1.56 -9.42
C VAL A 153 0.21 2.45 -9.72
N ALA A 154 -0.76 2.52 -8.82
CA ALA A 154 -2.04 3.22 -9.06
C ALA A 154 -1.81 4.70 -9.42
N ASP A 155 -0.68 5.22 -8.99
CA ASP A 155 -0.23 6.56 -9.29
C ASP A 155 0.38 6.73 -10.70
N GLN A 156 0.84 5.64 -11.30
CA GLN A 156 1.42 5.59 -12.63
C GLN A 156 0.39 5.40 -13.75
N VAL A 157 -0.77 4.80 -13.49
CA VAL A 157 -1.78 4.48 -14.53
C VAL A 157 -2.92 5.49 -14.54
N GLY A 158 -2.55 6.76 -14.72
CA GLY A 158 -3.49 7.89 -14.81
C GLY A 158 -4.88 7.53 -15.34
N ARG A 159 -5.88 7.80 -14.52
CA ARG A 159 -7.32 7.94 -14.82
C ARG A 159 -8.17 6.77 -15.34
N LYS A 160 -7.66 5.73 -16.02
CA LYS A 160 -8.60 4.69 -16.50
C LYS A 160 -9.32 3.95 -15.35
N GLN A 161 -8.60 3.58 -14.30
CA GLN A 161 -9.19 2.89 -13.15
C GLN A 161 -9.98 3.81 -12.22
N ALA A 162 -9.57 5.08 -12.06
CA ALA A 162 -10.30 5.99 -11.17
C ALA A 162 -11.77 6.14 -11.63
N ARG A 163 -12.04 6.15 -12.94
CA ARG A 163 -13.42 6.25 -13.47
C ARG A 163 -14.24 4.99 -13.20
N GLU A 164 -13.60 3.82 -13.14
CA GLU A 164 -14.24 2.54 -12.78
C GLU A 164 -14.46 2.36 -11.27
N ILE A 165 -13.73 3.10 -10.43
CA ILE A 165 -13.86 3.10 -8.95
C ILE A 165 -15.11 3.87 -8.47
N GLY A 166 -15.85 4.50 -9.39
CA GLY A 166 -17.06 5.27 -9.09
C GLY A 166 -16.79 6.73 -8.74
N PRO A 167 -17.85 7.53 -8.56
CA PRO A 167 -17.73 8.96 -8.29
C PRO A 167 -17.06 9.24 -6.93
N THR A 168 -16.17 10.24 -6.90
CA THR A 168 -15.61 10.79 -5.66
C THR A 168 -16.74 11.37 -4.78
N PRO A 169 -16.55 11.54 -3.45
CA PRO A 169 -17.54 12.18 -2.59
C PRO A 169 -17.95 13.59 -3.07
N ALA A 170 -17.06 14.30 -3.75
CA ALA A 170 -17.37 15.60 -4.37
C ALA A 170 -18.28 15.44 -5.61
N GLN A 171 -18.02 14.45 -6.46
CA GLN A 171 -18.89 14.13 -7.60
C GLN A 171 -20.26 13.61 -7.16
N VAL A 172 -20.34 12.83 -6.08
CA VAL A 172 -21.62 12.34 -5.51
C VAL A 172 -22.46 13.49 -4.95
N LYS A 173 -21.81 14.52 -4.40
CA LYS A 173 -22.48 15.69 -3.81
C LYS A 173 -22.77 16.79 -4.81
N ALA A 174 -22.19 16.73 -6.02
CA ALA A 174 -22.43 17.73 -7.04
C ALA A 174 -23.87 17.60 -7.55
N THR A 175 -24.64 18.68 -7.44
CA THR A 175 -26.04 18.73 -7.88
C THR A 175 -26.28 19.79 -8.94
N THR A 176 -25.26 20.59 -9.25
CA THR A 176 -25.30 21.64 -10.25
C THR A 176 -24.14 21.50 -11.25
N PRO A 177 -24.27 22.00 -12.49
CA PRO A 177 -23.19 21.95 -13.48
C PRO A 177 -21.88 22.60 -13.00
N LYS A 178 -21.98 23.63 -12.16
CA LYS A 178 -20.81 24.32 -11.57
C LYS A 178 -20.09 23.44 -10.54
N GLU A 179 -20.83 22.71 -9.72
CA GLU A 179 -20.26 21.77 -8.75
C GLU A 179 -19.64 20.55 -9.43
N GLU A 180 -20.27 20.05 -10.48
CA GLU A 180 -19.74 18.96 -11.32
C GLU A 180 -18.39 19.37 -11.92
N GLN A 181 -18.35 20.55 -12.56
CA GLN A 181 -17.12 21.07 -13.17
C GLN A 181 -16.01 21.29 -12.12
N SER A 182 -16.36 21.77 -10.93
CA SER A 182 -15.40 21.92 -9.82
C SER A 182 -14.87 20.57 -9.32
N ALA A 183 -15.73 19.56 -9.26
CA ALA A 183 -15.36 18.20 -8.86
C ALA A 183 -14.44 17.54 -9.89
N GLU A 184 -14.75 17.66 -11.18
CA GLU A 184 -13.91 17.17 -12.28
C GLU A 184 -12.55 17.88 -12.33
N TRP A 185 -12.52 19.21 -12.13
CA TRP A 185 -11.27 19.96 -12.06
C TRP A 185 -10.41 19.54 -10.86
N SER A 186 -11.03 19.38 -9.68
CA SER A 186 -10.33 18.94 -8.47
C SER A 186 -9.71 17.56 -8.64
N ARG A 187 -10.44 16.68 -9.33
CA ARG A 187 -9.97 15.34 -9.70
C ARG A 187 -8.79 15.42 -10.67
N ALA A 188 -8.87 16.26 -11.70
CA ALA A 188 -7.76 16.55 -12.61
C ALA A 188 -6.50 17.00 -11.88
N ARG A 189 -6.65 17.98 -10.99
CA ARG A 189 -5.54 18.48 -10.19
C ARG A 189 -4.89 17.38 -9.35
N GLN A 190 -5.69 16.51 -8.72
CA GLN A 190 -5.18 15.39 -7.93
C GLN A 190 -4.46 14.35 -8.81
N ASP A 191 -5.05 13.98 -9.94
CA ASP A 191 -4.47 13.01 -10.88
C ASP A 191 -3.13 13.52 -11.44
N ILE A 192 -3.07 14.81 -11.81
CA ILE A 192 -1.85 15.47 -12.28
C ILE A 192 -0.80 15.53 -11.17
N GLY A 193 -1.17 15.94 -9.94
CA GLY A 193 -0.22 16.02 -8.83
C GLY A 193 0.37 14.67 -8.44
N ARG A 194 -0.45 13.63 -8.52
CA ARG A 194 -0.01 12.25 -8.35
C ARG A 194 0.95 11.85 -9.46
N ALA A 195 0.63 12.05 -10.74
CA ALA A 195 1.56 11.73 -11.82
C ALA A 195 2.91 12.44 -11.65
N LEU A 196 2.88 13.73 -11.30
CA LEU A 196 4.07 14.55 -11.11
C LEU A 196 4.94 14.11 -9.94
N SER A 197 4.38 13.60 -8.84
CA SER A 197 5.19 13.15 -7.70
C SER A 197 6.13 11.98 -8.04
N TYR A 198 5.86 11.24 -9.13
CA TYR A 198 6.72 10.14 -9.60
C TYR A 198 7.63 10.55 -10.75
N THR A 199 7.11 11.34 -11.70
CA THR A 199 7.83 11.63 -12.94
C THR A 199 8.72 12.86 -12.82
N ALA A 200 8.33 13.86 -12.02
CA ALA A 200 9.08 15.12 -11.93
C ALA A 200 10.47 14.94 -11.30
N GLY A 201 10.61 14.01 -10.36
CA GLY A 201 11.90 13.70 -9.71
C GLY A 201 12.85 12.87 -10.58
N GLN A 202 12.36 12.26 -11.66
CA GLN A 202 13.14 11.42 -12.57
C GLN A 202 13.50 12.14 -13.87
N ALA A 203 12.73 13.16 -14.24
CA ALA A 203 12.97 13.95 -15.44
C ALA A 203 14.15 14.90 -15.26
N ARG A 204 14.91 15.10 -16.34
CA ARG A 204 16.04 16.03 -16.41
C ARG A 204 15.76 17.22 -17.31
N SER A 205 14.58 17.28 -17.90
CA SER A 205 14.10 18.40 -18.71
C SER A 205 12.57 18.40 -18.78
N PHE A 206 12.00 19.52 -19.25
CA PHE A 206 10.57 19.59 -19.53
C PHE A 206 10.14 18.64 -20.65
N ASP A 207 11.01 18.33 -21.60
CA ASP A 207 10.70 17.42 -22.69
C ASP A 207 10.68 15.97 -22.19
N GLU A 208 11.62 15.58 -21.32
CA GLU A 208 11.57 14.27 -20.65
C GLU A 208 10.34 14.15 -19.76
N LEU A 209 10.00 15.20 -19.00
CA LEU A 209 8.78 15.21 -18.18
C LEU A 209 7.52 15.10 -19.05
N ARG A 210 7.47 15.78 -20.20
CA ARG A 210 6.35 15.69 -21.14
C ARG A 210 6.19 14.27 -21.67
N GLU A 211 7.27 13.64 -22.12
CA GLU A 211 7.23 12.25 -22.61
C GLU A 211 6.84 11.26 -21.50
N ALA A 212 7.32 11.46 -20.27
CA ALA A 212 6.94 10.63 -19.14
C ALA A 212 5.44 10.77 -18.76
N LEU A 213 4.83 11.94 -19.00
CA LEU A 213 3.43 12.21 -18.71
C LEU A 213 2.47 11.79 -19.83
N ARG A 214 2.95 11.73 -21.09
CA ARG A 214 2.14 11.43 -22.27
C ARG A 214 1.36 10.11 -22.19
N PRO A 215 1.93 8.97 -21.72
CA PRO A 215 1.17 7.72 -21.57
C PRO A 215 0.00 7.80 -20.59
N ARG A 216 0.00 8.81 -19.71
CA ARG A 216 -1.05 9.05 -18.69
C ARG A 216 -2.15 10.01 -19.20
N GLY A 217 -2.09 10.38 -20.48
CA GLY A 217 -3.00 11.36 -21.09
C GLY A 217 -2.84 12.77 -20.54
N ILE A 218 -1.69 13.09 -19.92
CA ILE A 218 -1.38 14.41 -19.37
C ILE A 218 -0.49 15.14 -20.36
N GLU A 219 -0.98 16.24 -20.89
CA GLU A 219 -0.23 17.16 -21.72
C GLU A 219 0.46 18.21 -20.87
N LEU A 220 1.68 18.60 -21.26
CA LEU A 220 2.47 19.64 -20.60
C LEU A 220 2.68 20.81 -21.56
N GLU A 221 2.11 21.96 -21.20
CA GLU A 221 2.30 23.24 -21.88
C GLU A 221 3.27 24.13 -21.08
N LEU A 222 4.39 24.52 -21.69
CA LEU A 222 5.39 25.39 -21.07
C LEU A 222 5.34 26.78 -21.71
N THR A 223 5.23 27.82 -20.89
CA THR A 223 5.40 29.21 -21.32
C THR A 223 6.79 29.70 -20.90
N ARG A 224 7.49 30.41 -21.79
CA ARG A 224 8.81 31.00 -21.53
C ARG A 224 8.75 32.52 -21.53
N ARG A 225 9.65 33.15 -20.77
CA ARG A 225 9.90 34.60 -20.80
C ARG A 225 10.77 34.94 -22.01
N LYS A 226 10.96 36.25 -22.28
CA LYS A 226 11.81 36.75 -23.38
C LYS A 226 13.27 36.29 -23.28
N ASP A 227 13.76 36.07 -22.06
CA ASP A 227 15.11 35.58 -21.77
C ASP A 227 15.24 34.03 -21.89
N GLY A 228 14.17 33.33 -22.27
CA GLY A 228 14.14 31.87 -22.40
C GLY A 228 13.84 31.12 -21.10
N SER A 229 13.84 31.79 -19.94
CA SER A 229 13.50 31.19 -18.64
C SER A 229 12.02 30.77 -18.59
N PRO A 230 11.66 29.71 -17.86
CA PRO A 230 10.28 29.25 -17.75
C PRO A 230 9.44 30.26 -16.97
N ALA A 231 8.39 30.77 -17.62
CA ALA A 231 7.42 31.69 -17.04
C ALA A 231 6.29 30.96 -16.30
N GLY A 232 5.88 29.80 -16.82
CA GLY A 232 4.77 29.03 -16.27
C GLY A 232 4.65 27.67 -16.94
N VAL A 233 4.01 26.73 -16.24
CA VAL A 233 3.71 25.39 -16.73
C VAL A 233 2.25 25.08 -16.44
N VAL A 234 1.56 24.54 -17.43
CA VAL A 234 0.18 24.10 -17.35
C VAL A 234 0.13 22.63 -17.74
N PHE A 235 -0.60 21.85 -16.96
CA PHE A 235 -0.87 20.45 -17.23
C PHE A 235 -2.33 20.34 -17.65
N ALA A 236 -2.57 19.67 -18.78
CA ALA A 236 -3.91 19.45 -19.30
C ALA A 236 -4.24 17.96 -19.30
N GLN A 237 -5.44 17.61 -18.81
CA GLN A 237 -5.90 16.23 -18.77
C GLN A 237 -7.43 16.17 -18.90
N ASP A 238 -7.96 15.41 -19.85
CA ASP A 238 -9.40 15.33 -20.20
C ASP A 238 -10.07 16.72 -20.30
N GLY A 239 -9.46 17.64 -21.05
CA GLY A 239 -9.99 19.00 -21.24
C GLY A 239 -9.86 19.95 -20.03
N HIS A 240 -9.33 19.47 -18.89
CA HIS A 240 -9.12 20.29 -17.71
C HIS A 240 -7.67 20.77 -17.64
N ARG A 241 -7.48 22.09 -17.50
CA ARG A 241 -6.16 22.73 -17.42
C ARG A 241 -5.86 23.14 -15.98
N VAL A 242 -4.70 22.74 -15.48
CA VAL A 242 -4.24 23.01 -14.11
C VAL A 242 -2.84 23.60 -14.14
N LYS A 243 -2.66 24.79 -13.57
CA LYS A 243 -1.32 25.40 -13.45
C LYS A 243 -0.46 24.55 -12.51
N GLY A 244 0.82 24.38 -12.80
CA GLY A 244 1.71 23.60 -11.94
C GLY A 244 1.70 24.06 -10.48
N SER A 245 1.71 25.38 -10.24
CA SER A 245 1.60 25.96 -8.89
C SER A 245 0.26 25.71 -8.21
N GLN A 246 -0.82 25.48 -8.97
CA GLN A 246 -2.10 25.06 -8.41
C GLN A 246 -2.03 23.59 -7.98
N VAL A 247 -1.28 22.75 -8.69
CA VAL A 247 -1.06 21.35 -8.26
C VAL A 247 -0.28 21.33 -6.94
N GLY A 248 0.87 22.01 -6.91
CA GLY A 248 1.76 22.15 -5.76
C GLY A 248 2.87 23.17 -6.07
N ARG A 249 3.43 23.83 -5.06
CA ARG A 249 4.44 24.88 -5.27
C ARG A 249 5.70 24.32 -5.93
N GLU A 250 6.07 23.10 -5.57
CA GLU A 250 7.15 22.29 -6.13
C GLU A 250 6.99 22.01 -7.63
N TYR A 251 5.75 22.03 -8.14
CA TYR A 251 5.46 21.81 -9.57
C TYR A 251 5.34 23.12 -10.37
N SER A 252 5.73 24.25 -9.79
CA SER A 252 5.90 25.48 -10.56
C SER A 252 7.06 25.34 -11.55
N ALA A 253 7.00 26.08 -12.66
CA ALA A 253 7.96 25.91 -13.75
C ALA A 253 9.41 26.18 -13.31
N GLY A 254 9.65 27.19 -12.47
CA GLY A 254 10.99 27.45 -11.93
C GLY A 254 11.49 26.36 -10.98
N ASN A 255 10.62 25.78 -10.16
CA ASN A 255 11.01 24.70 -9.24
C ASN A 255 11.29 23.39 -9.98
N LEU A 256 10.51 23.08 -11.02
CA LEU A 256 10.79 21.95 -11.91
C LEU A 256 12.14 22.11 -12.61
N GLU A 257 12.41 23.30 -13.17
CA GLU A 257 13.70 23.57 -13.82
C GLU A 257 14.89 23.44 -12.86
N THR A 258 14.73 23.90 -11.62
CA THR A 258 15.72 23.72 -10.56
C THR A 258 15.93 22.24 -10.23
N GLY A 259 14.84 21.47 -10.13
CA GLY A 259 14.89 20.02 -9.93
C GLY A 259 15.63 19.30 -11.06
N PHE A 260 15.37 19.69 -12.30
CA PHE A 260 16.04 19.14 -13.49
C PHE A 260 17.53 19.45 -13.51
N ALA A 261 17.94 20.67 -13.12
CA ALA A 261 19.35 21.02 -13.00
C ALA A 261 20.07 20.11 -11.99
N LYS A 262 19.47 19.93 -10.81
CA LYS A 262 20.00 19.05 -9.76
C LYS A 262 20.07 17.59 -10.21
N ALA A 263 19.06 17.08 -10.92
CA ALA A 263 19.04 15.73 -11.46
C ALA A 263 20.15 15.49 -12.51
N ARG A 264 20.48 16.52 -13.31
CA ARG A 264 21.59 16.46 -14.28
C ARG A 264 22.96 16.45 -13.60
N GLU A 265 23.13 17.25 -12.54
CA GLU A 265 24.39 17.35 -11.78
C GLU A 265 24.72 16.07 -11.02
N LEU A 266 23.71 15.40 -10.46
CA LEU A 266 23.94 14.23 -9.61
C LEU A 266 24.36 12.98 -10.40
N GLY A 267 24.16 12.91 -11.72
CA GLY A 267 24.56 11.77 -12.55
C GLY A 267 23.98 10.40 -12.11
N GLN A 268 23.05 10.41 -11.15
CA GLN A 268 22.53 9.23 -10.50
C GLN A 268 21.37 8.67 -11.33
N ASP A 269 21.51 7.43 -11.77
CA ASP A 269 20.38 6.62 -12.18
C ASP A 269 19.51 6.35 -10.94
N PRO A 270 18.27 6.87 -10.87
CA PRO A 270 17.39 6.60 -9.75
C PRO A 270 17.21 5.09 -9.54
N ALA A 271 17.19 4.29 -10.61
CA ALA A 271 17.07 2.84 -10.53
C ALA A 271 18.26 2.18 -9.83
N GLN A 272 19.48 2.71 -9.98
CA GLN A 272 20.66 2.21 -9.26
C GLN A 272 20.67 2.62 -7.80
N ALA A 273 20.22 3.83 -7.45
CA ALA A 273 20.09 4.25 -6.06
C ALA A 273 19.07 3.37 -5.30
N TRP A 274 17.97 3.01 -5.95
CA TRP A 274 16.96 2.09 -5.39
C TRP A 274 17.40 0.62 -5.41
N GLN A 275 18.16 0.17 -6.41
CA GLN A 275 18.81 -1.15 -6.40
C GLN A 275 19.83 -1.28 -5.29
N GLN A 276 20.64 -0.25 -5.03
CA GLN A 276 21.62 -0.27 -3.96
C GLN A 276 20.93 -0.31 -2.59
N VAL A 277 19.90 0.51 -2.37
CA VAL A 277 19.10 0.46 -1.13
C VAL A 277 18.38 -0.89 -0.95
N GLY A 278 17.85 -1.46 -2.04
CA GLY A 278 17.23 -2.79 -2.03
C GLY A 278 18.23 -3.93 -1.80
N GLN A 279 19.43 -3.84 -2.36
CA GLN A 279 20.53 -4.80 -2.15
C GLN A 279 21.08 -4.69 -0.73
N ASP A 280 21.28 -3.49 -0.20
CA ASP A 280 21.74 -3.24 1.16
C ASP A 280 20.71 -3.77 2.18
N TYR A 281 19.42 -3.62 1.90
CA TYR A 281 18.33 -4.19 2.69
C TYR A 281 18.26 -5.73 2.60
N ALA A 282 18.39 -6.31 1.41
CA ALA A 282 18.43 -7.76 1.22
C ALA A 282 19.65 -8.39 1.92
N LEU A 283 20.80 -7.72 1.87
CA LEU A 283 22.02 -8.15 2.55
C LEU A 283 21.86 -8.07 4.07
N ALA A 284 21.23 -7.01 4.59
CA ALA A 284 20.91 -6.88 6.01
C ALA A 284 19.92 -7.96 6.49
N LYS A 285 18.91 -8.29 5.67
CA LYS A 285 17.94 -9.35 5.97
C LYS A 285 18.58 -10.74 5.94
N LEU A 286 19.42 -11.03 4.95
CA LEU A 286 20.17 -12.28 4.87
C LEU A 286 21.14 -12.44 6.06
N ALA A 287 21.78 -11.34 6.48
CA ALA A 287 22.65 -11.34 7.65
C ALA A 287 21.87 -11.61 8.95
N ALA A 288 20.65 -11.07 9.09
CA ALA A 288 19.77 -11.34 10.23
C ALA A 288 19.27 -12.79 10.24
N GLU A 289 18.84 -13.33 9.10
CA GLU A 289 18.43 -14.73 8.96
C GLU A 289 19.58 -15.70 9.27
N TYR A 290 20.79 -15.39 8.78
CA TYR A 290 21.99 -16.16 9.08
C TYR A 290 22.37 -16.11 10.57
N ALA A 291 22.25 -14.95 11.23
CA ALA A 291 22.49 -14.82 12.67
C ALA A 291 21.51 -15.69 13.48
N GLN A 292 20.21 -15.65 13.13
CA GLN A 292 19.19 -16.48 13.77
C GLN A 292 19.40 -17.98 13.53
N ALA A 293 19.78 -18.38 12.31
CA ALA A 293 20.09 -19.78 12.01
C ALA A 293 21.29 -20.30 12.82
N LYS A 294 22.30 -19.44 13.02
CA LYS A 294 23.48 -19.75 13.83
C LYS A 294 23.15 -19.89 15.31
N GLU A 295 22.27 -19.04 15.85
CA GLU A 295 21.76 -19.17 17.23
C GLU A 295 20.95 -20.46 17.42
N ARG A 296 20.08 -20.81 16.46
CA ARG A 296 19.33 -22.08 16.49
C ARG A 296 20.25 -23.30 16.45
N GLN A 297 21.31 -23.26 15.64
CA GLN A 297 22.31 -24.33 15.62
C GLN A 297 23.09 -24.44 16.94
N ALA A 298 23.42 -23.31 17.57
CA ALA A 298 24.09 -23.30 18.86
C ALA A 298 23.20 -23.87 19.99
N GLN A 299 21.89 -23.63 19.91
CA GLN A 299 20.90 -24.16 20.86
C GLN A 299 20.55 -25.63 20.63
N GLN A 300 20.80 -26.17 19.43
CA GLN A 300 20.53 -27.57 19.08
C GLN A 300 21.76 -28.50 19.24
N GLN A 301 22.93 -27.99 19.62
CA GLN A 301 24.07 -28.84 19.96
C GLN A 301 23.90 -29.39 21.39
N PRO A 302 23.78 -30.72 21.58
CA PRO A 302 23.69 -31.29 22.91
C PRO A 302 25.00 -31.05 23.67
N SER A 303 24.89 -30.62 24.93
CA SER A 303 26.03 -30.50 25.83
C SER A 303 26.73 -31.86 25.93
N LYS A 304 27.98 -31.95 25.46
CA LYS A 304 28.87 -33.06 25.82
C LYS A 304 29.19 -32.94 27.31
N GLN A 305 28.27 -33.36 28.17
CA GLN A 305 28.60 -33.66 29.56
C GLN A 305 29.47 -34.91 29.55
N GLN A 306 30.65 -34.74 30.15
CA GLN A 306 31.73 -35.70 30.24
C GLN A 306 31.29 -36.97 30.96
N SER A 307 31.26 -38.09 30.25
CA SER A 307 31.44 -39.42 30.85
C SER A 307 32.94 -39.71 30.94
N ARG A 308 33.55 -39.35 32.06
CA ARG A 308 34.86 -39.82 32.56
C ARG A 308 34.72 -39.84 34.09
N GLY A 309 34.94 -40.91 34.83
CA GLY A 309 35.36 -42.25 34.49
C GLY A 309 35.07 -43.15 35.70
N PHE A 310 34.92 -44.43 35.43
CA PHE A 310 35.07 -45.51 36.39
C PHE A 310 36.53 -45.48 36.87
N GLU A 311 36.79 -45.20 38.15
CA GLU A 311 38.05 -45.59 38.80
C GLU A 311 37.73 -46.74 39.76
N MET A 312 38.24 -47.92 39.40
CA MET A 312 38.50 -49.00 40.35
C MET A 312 39.64 -48.57 41.27
N GLY A 313 39.51 -48.86 42.56
CA GLY A 313 40.60 -48.77 43.53
C GLY A 313 40.31 -49.68 44.71
N ASP A 314 41.00 -50.83 44.69
CA ASP A 314 41.40 -51.81 45.73
C ASP A 314 40.55 -52.01 46.99
#